data_AF-A0A1I2S0W2-F1
#
_entry.id   AF-A0A1I2S0W2-F1
#
_cell.length_a   1.000
_cell.length_b   1.000
_cell.length_c   1.000
_cell.angle_alpha   90.00
_cell.angle_beta   90.00
_cell.angle_gamma   90.00
#
_symmetry.space_group_name_H-M   'P 1'
#
loop_
_entity.id
_entity.type
_entity.pdbx_description
1 polymer ?
#
loop_
_entity_poly.entity_id
_entity_poly.type
_entity_poly.pdbx_seq_one_letter_code
_entity_poly.pdbx_strand_id
1 'polypeptide(L)' 'GAMKTGFQWISDQHKTCYYNGNGQMLYGRQYINGRWYTFNRWTGALMN' A
#
# COMPACT_ATOMS: atom_id res chain seq x y z
N GLY A 1 -19.12 3.39 5.90
CA GLY A 1 -17.97 4.32 5.74
C GLY A 1 -17.35 4.09 4.38
N ALA A 2 -16.70 5.10 3.80
CA ALA A 2 -16.05 4.97 2.49
C ALA A 2 -14.81 4.05 2.57
N MET A 3 -14.65 3.15 1.61
CA MET A 3 -13.51 2.23 1.52
C MET A 3 -12.23 2.99 1.14
N LYS A 4 -11.12 2.72 1.82
CA LYS A 4 -9.81 3.29 1.47
C LYS A 4 -9.17 2.50 0.33
N THR A 5 -8.76 3.19 -0.73
CA THR A 5 -8.05 2.63 -1.90
C THR A 5 -6.86 3.52 -2.26
N GLY A 6 -5.93 3.00 -3.07
CA GLY A 6 -4.73 3.73 -3.49
C GLY A 6 -3.68 3.86 -2.39
N PHE A 7 -2.75 4.80 -2.55
CA PHE A 7 -1.74 5.11 -1.54
C PHE A 7 -2.36 5.76 -0.32
N GLN A 8 -2.02 5.24 0.86
CA GLN A 8 -2.57 5.68 2.13
C GLN A 8 -1.45 5.82 3.15
N TRP A 9 -1.40 6.99 3.79
CA TRP A 9 -0.55 7.20 4.96
C TRP A 9 -1.28 6.73 6.22
N ILE A 10 -0.64 5.89 7.02
CA ILE A 10 -1.14 5.45 8.32
C ILE A 10 -0.31 6.15 9.39
N SER A 11 -0.86 7.22 9.97
CA SER A 11 -0.18 8.07 10.96
C SER A 11 0.37 7.26 12.13
N ASP A 12 -0.47 6.40 12.72
CA ASP A 12 -0.15 5.69 13.96
C ASP A 12 0.98 4.66 13.77
N GLN A 13 1.23 4.25 12.52
CA GLN A 13 2.25 3.28 12.16
C GLN A 13 3.39 3.90 11.36
N HIS A 14 3.34 5.23 11.14
CA HIS A 14 4.32 6.00 10.39
C HIS A 14 4.75 5.35 9.07
N LYS A 15 3.77 4.88 8.27
CA LYS A 15 4.05 4.20 6.99
C LYS A 15 3.05 4.55 5.91
N THR A 16 3.52 4.50 4.67
CA THR A 16 2.68 4.50 3.47
C THR A 16 2.37 3.08 3.06
N CYS A 17 1.11 2.77 2.78
CA CYS A 17 0.65 1.49 2.23
C CYS A 17 -0.12 1.73 0.93
N TYR A 18 -0.44 0.65 0.20
CA TYR A 18 -1.36 0.72 -0.93
C TYR A 18 -2.52 -0.25 -0.74
N TYR A 19 -3.74 0.23 -0.98
CA TYR A 19 -4.97 -0.56 -0.95
C TYR A 19 -5.54 -0.74 -2.36
N ASN A 20 -5.88 -1.97 -2.73
CA ASN A 20 -6.46 -2.25 -4.06
C ASN A 20 -7.93 -1.81 -4.17
N GLY A 21 -8.54 -2.05 -5.34
CA GLY A 21 -9.95 -1.69 -5.60
C GLY A 21 -10.98 -2.40 -4.71
N ASN A 22 -10.57 -3.43 -3.96
CA ASN A 22 -11.39 -4.13 -2.97
C ASN A 22 -11.03 -3.73 -1.53
N GLY A 23 -10.16 -2.73 -1.33
CA GLY A 23 -9.72 -2.28 -0.01
C GLY A 23 -8.73 -3.23 0.67
N GLN A 24 -8.08 -4.13 -0.08
CA GLN A 24 -7.06 -5.04 0.46
C GLN A 24 -5.68 -4.37 0.40
N MET A 25 -4.93 -4.43 1.50
CA MET A 25 -3.56 -3.93 1.54
C MET A 25 -2.64 -4.82 0.70
N LEU A 26 -1.77 -4.19 -0.09
CA LEU A 26 -0.81 -4.89 -0.94
C LEU A 26 0.54 -5.12 -0.24
N TYR A 27 1.23 -6.18 -0.67
CA TYR A 27 2.51 -6.64 -0.15
C TYR A 27 3.44 -7.07 -1.28
N GLY A 28 4.75 -7.06 -1.05
CA GLY A 28 5.74 -7.49 -2.04
C GLY A 28 5.89 -6.53 -3.22
N ARG A 29 6.48 -7.01 -4.32
CA ARG A 29 6.72 -6.22 -5.53
C ARG A 29 5.43 -6.12 -6.36
N GLN A 30 5.00 -4.91 -6.66
CA GLN A 30 3.75 -4.59 -7.34
C GLN A 30 3.98 -3.65 -8.51
N TYR A 31 3.30 -3.88 -9.62
CA TYR A 31 3.29 -2.97 -10.77
C TYR A 31 1.99 -2.18 -10.77
N ILE A 32 2.08 -0.87 -10.50
CA ILE A 32 0.92 0.00 -10.28
C ILE A 32 1.10 1.24 -11.14
N ASN A 33 0.13 1.55 -12.00
CA ASN A 33 0.12 2.75 -12.86
C ASN A 33 1.43 2.97 -13.62
N GLY A 34 1.98 1.90 -14.21
CA GLY A 34 3.19 1.97 -15.02
C GLY A 34 4.51 1.94 -14.25
N ARG A 35 4.49 1.83 -12.92
CA ARG A 35 5.69 1.88 -12.06
C ARG A 35 5.76 0.69 -11.12
N TRP A 36 6.98 0.25 -10.83
CA TRP A 36 7.24 -0.78 -9.83
C TRP A 36 7.36 -0.17 -8.44
N TYR A 37 6.67 -0.77 -7.49
CA TYR A 37 6.77 -0.46 -6.07
C TYR A 37 7.06 -1.74 -5.30
N THR A 38 7.80 -1.65 -4.21
CA THR A 38 7.99 -2.78 -3.30
C THR A 38 7.39 -2.43 -1.96
N PHE A 39 6.49 -3.28 -1.48
CA PHE A 39 5.91 -3.17 -0.14
C PHE A 39 6.49 -4.27 0.74
N ASN A 40 6.79 -3.93 2.00
CA ASN A 40 7.27 -4.86 3.00
C ASN A 40 6.26 -6.02 3.13
N ARG A 41 6.75 -7.28 3.11
CA ARG A 41 5.91 -8.48 3.11
C ARG A 41 5.12 -8.70 4.40
N TRP A 42 5.53 -8.08 5.50
CA TRP A 42 4.90 -8.23 6.82
C TRP A 42 4.03 -7.03 7.16
N THR A 43 4.53 -5.83 6.89
CA THR A 43 3.88 -4.59 7.32
C THR A 43 3.10 -3.90 6.20
N GLY A 44 3.33 -4.24 4.92
CA GLY A 44 2.75 -3.52 3.79
C GLY A 44 3.31 -2.10 3.61
N ALA A 45 4.35 -1.71 4.36
CA ALA A 45 5.00 -0.42 4.23
C ALA A 45 5.69 -0.31 2.86
N LEU A 46 5.50 0.80 2.15
CA LEU A 46 6.25 1.13 0.95
C LEU A 46 7.75 1.19 1.29
N MET A 47 8.54 0.40 0.56
CA MET A 47 10.00 0.39 0.65
C MET A 47 10.52 1.35 -0.42
N ASN A 48 11.28 2.35 0.01
CA ASN A 48 11.97 3.31 -0.86
C ASN A 48 13.39 2.83 -1.17
#